data_AF-A0A258BQG2-F1
#
_entry.id   AF-A0A258BQG2-F1
#
_cell.length_a   1.000
_cell.length_b   1.000
_cell.length_c   1.000
_cell.angle_alpha   90.00
_cell.angle_beta   90.00
_cell.angle_gamma   90.00
#
_symmetry.space_group_name_H-M   'P 1'
#
loop_
_entity.id
_entity.type
_entity.pdbx_description
1 polymer ?
#
loop_
_entity_poly.entity_id
_entity_poly.type
_entity_poly.pdbx_seq_one_letter_code
_entity_poly.pdbx_strand_id
1 'polypeptide(L)'
;MNPEEQENAQKPVAYDPEGRPLYYHPPIPAPAPSSAPSSDQVAAPAKSVSHITSKPEKLEGQNFNPQIRAQYANEPDLMHTTRPLEPAPFQASPELMERHRASKERYPYLNISEAEFVILDIKRHPIGMLTPIAITGALLVAIFAFASFYPSMYDLSADGIMPPPVAMFGIALLFSALVVLGGAVALWVYLQNQFFMTNESVIQEVQESL
;
A
#
# COMPACT_ATOMS: atom_id res chain seq x y z
N MET A 1 1.24 13.09 -28.70
CA MET A 1 1.15 14.53 -29.04
C MET A 1 -0.29 14.96 -28.82
N ASN A 2 -0.53 15.72 -27.75
CA ASN A 2 -1.53 16.80 -27.76
C ASN A 2 -1.11 17.78 -26.65
N PRO A 3 -0.36 18.84 -26.96
CA PRO A 3 -0.06 19.90 -26.01
C PRO A 3 -1.20 20.93 -26.02
N GLU A 4 -1.35 21.65 -24.90
CA GLU A 4 -2.15 22.87 -24.75
C GLU A 4 -3.67 22.73 -24.46
N GLU A 5 -4.01 22.19 -23.29
CA GLU A 5 -5.00 22.90 -22.47
C GLU A 5 -4.22 23.86 -21.57
N GLN A 6 -4.01 25.09 -22.05
CA GLN A 6 -3.68 26.19 -21.16
C GLN A 6 -4.88 26.36 -20.22
N GLU A 7 -4.74 25.83 -19.00
CA GLU A 7 -5.70 25.93 -17.92
C GLU A 7 -6.00 27.42 -17.70
N ASN A 8 -7.13 27.87 -18.22
CA ASN A 8 -7.52 29.27 -18.17
C ASN A 8 -7.80 29.62 -16.70
N ALA A 9 -6.81 30.23 -16.05
CA ALA A 9 -6.81 30.60 -14.63
C ALA A 9 -7.97 31.55 -14.22
N GLN A 10 -8.79 31.99 -15.19
CA GLN A 10 -9.98 32.82 -14.96
C GLN A 10 -11.28 32.00 -14.90
N LYS A 11 -11.25 30.68 -15.10
CA LYS A 11 -12.45 29.84 -14.98
C LYS A 11 -12.66 29.41 -13.51
N PRO A 12 -13.86 29.59 -12.95
CA PRO A 12 -14.15 29.12 -11.60
C PRO A 12 -14.16 27.59 -11.58
N VAL A 13 -13.54 27.02 -10.54
CA VAL A 13 -13.39 25.57 -10.38
C VAL A 13 -14.57 24.99 -9.61
N ALA A 14 -15.14 25.78 -8.69
CA ALA A 14 -16.34 25.42 -7.95
C ALA A 14 -17.16 26.66 -7.58
N TYR A 15 -18.35 26.45 -7.02
CA TYR A 15 -19.17 27.49 -6.40
C TYR A 15 -19.44 27.11 -4.94
N ASP A 16 -19.43 28.07 -4.02
CA ASP A 16 -19.85 27.87 -2.63
C ASP A 16 -21.39 27.72 -2.51
N PRO A 17 -21.94 27.32 -1.34
CA PRO A 17 -23.38 27.19 -1.14
C PRO A 17 -24.19 28.48 -1.35
N GLU A 18 -23.53 29.64 -1.26
CA GLU A 18 -24.08 30.96 -1.54
C GLU A 18 -23.94 31.37 -3.02
N GLY A 19 -23.43 30.47 -3.87
CA GLY A 19 -23.31 30.63 -5.32
C GLY A 19 -22.12 31.47 -5.79
N ARG A 20 -21.10 31.70 -4.94
CA ARG A 20 -19.92 32.48 -5.28
C ARG A 20 -18.82 31.59 -5.88
N PRO A 21 -18.18 32.03 -6.97
CA PRO A 21 -17.13 31.25 -7.63
C PRO A 21 -15.85 31.14 -6.79
N LEU A 22 -15.32 29.92 -6.67
CA LEU A 22 -14.05 29.58 -6.04
C LEU A 22 -13.00 29.31 -7.12
N TYR A 23 -11.86 30.00 -7.04
CA TYR A 23 -10.74 29.91 -7.99
C TYR A 23 -9.52 29.27 -7.32
N TYR A 24 -8.72 28.52 -8.08
CA TYR A 24 -7.48 27.89 -7.59
C TYR A 24 -6.39 28.90 -7.23
N HIS A 25 -6.45 30.10 -7.83
CA HIS A 25 -5.49 31.18 -7.64
C HIS A 25 -6.25 32.51 -7.51
N PRO A 26 -5.74 33.48 -6.72
CA PRO A 26 -6.38 34.79 -6.60
C PRO A 26 -6.46 35.46 -7.98
N PRO A 27 -7.62 36.02 -8.39
CA PRO A 27 -7.79 36.63 -9.69
C PRO A 27 -6.87 37.84 -9.84
N ILE A 28 -6.10 37.87 -10.93
CA ILE A 28 -5.29 39.03 -11.31
C ILE A 28 -6.25 40.10 -11.85
N PRO A 29 -6.32 41.30 -11.25
CA PRO A 29 -7.18 42.37 -11.77
C PRO A 29 -6.72 42.76 -13.19
N ALA A 30 -7.64 42.74 -14.16
CA ALA A 30 -7.39 43.28 -15.48
C ALA A 30 -7.26 44.82 -15.41
N PRO A 31 -6.30 45.45 -16.12
CA PRO A 31 -6.13 46.90 -16.09
C PRO A 31 -7.25 47.59 -16.90
N ALA A 32 -7.93 48.55 -16.26
CA ALA A 32 -8.87 49.46 -16.92
C ALA A 32 -8.12 50.50 -17.79
N PRO A 33 -8.72 50.98 -18.90
CA PRO A 33 -8.01 51.84 -19.86
C PRO A 33 -7.92 53.31 -19.42
N SER A 34 -6.68 53.79 -19.39
CA SER A 34 -6.14 55.13 -19.70
C SER A 34 -6.84 56.41 -19.20
N SER A 35 -6.16 57.13 -18.30
CA SER A 35 -5.83 58.56 -18.47
C SER A 35 -4.78 58.99 -17.44
N ALA A 36 -3.57 59.34 -17.89
CA ALA A 36 -2.50 59.94 -17.08
C ALA A 36 -2.75 61.47 -16.88
N PRO A 37 -1.97 62.23 -16.07
CA PRO A 37 -0.78 61.85 -15.30
C PRO A 37 -0.74 62.38 -13.84
N SER A 38 0.34 62.00 -13.15
CA SER A 38 1.06 62.66 -12.04
C SER A 38 0.92 62.11 -10.61
N SER A 39 2.10 61.68 -10.14
CA SER A 39 2.63 61.59 -8.76
C SER A 39 1.97 60.61 -7.79
N ASP A 40 2.87 59.79 -7.20
CA ASP A 40 2.70 58.93 -6.02
C ASP A 40 1.96 57.61 -6.21
N GLN A 41 2.69 56.56 -6.58
CA GLN A 41 2.22 55.18 -6.35
C GLN A 41 3.34 54.26 -5.82
N VAL A 42 3.14 53.93 -4.55
CA VAL A 42 3.59 52.80 -3.75
C VAL A 42 3.87 51.55 -4.61
N ALA A 43 5.06 50.99 -4.42
CA ALA A 43 5.52 49.75 -5.04
C ALA A 43 4.54 48.59 -4.79
N ALA A 44 4.16 47.90 -5.87
CA ALA A 44 3.44 46.63 -5.81
C ALA A 44 4.24 45.59 -5.00
N PRO A 45 3.60 44.72 -4.20
CA PRO A 45 4.31 43.65 -3.52
C PRO A 45 4.85 42.67 -4.57
N ALA A 46 6.17 42.54 -4.64
CA ALA A 46 6.83 41.54 -5.45
C ALA A 46 6.35 40.14 -5.02
N LYS A 47 5.92 39.32 -5.98
CA LYS A 47 5.59 37.91 -5.73
C LYS A 47 6.84 37.23 -5.17
N SER A 48 6.77 36.70 -3.95
CA SER A 48 7.85 35.92 -3.34
C SER A 48 8.00 34.60 -4.11
N VAL A 49 9.15 34.41 -4.76
CA VAL A 49 9.49 33.15 -5.44
C VAL A 49 10.30 32.30 -4.46
N SER A 50 9.82 31.09 -4.17
CA SER A 50 10.54 30.16 -3.29
C SER A 50 11.76 29.57 -4.01
N HIS A 51 12.96 29.84 -3.48
CA HIS A 51 14.24 29.25 -3.86
C HIS A 51 14.27 27.71 -3.77
N ILE A 52 13.39 27.08 -2.97
CA ILE A 52 13.24 25.62 -2.91
C ILE A 52 12.61 25.05 -4.19
N THR A 53 11.73 25.80 -4.84
CA THR A 53 11.03 25.36 -6.06
C THR A 53 11.71 25.81 -7.36
N SER A 54 12.45 26.93 -7.33
CA SER A 54 13.24 27.39 -8.46
C SER A 54 14.65 26.81 -8.41
N LYS A 55 14.80 25.52 -8.73
CA LYS A 55 16.13 24.91 -8.88
C LYS A 55 16.87 25.58 -10.06
N PRO A 56 18.02 26.24 -9.87
CA PRO A 56 18.79 26.77 -10.99
C PRO A 56 19.31 25.63 -11.87
N GLU A 57 19.17 25.76 -13.19
CA GLU A 57 19.44 24.68 -14.16
C GLU A 57 20.93 24.28 -14.22
N LYS A 58 21.84 25.20 -13.89
CA LYS A 58 23.27 24.93 -13.68
C LYS A 58 23.84 25.78 -12.56
N LEU A 59 24.58 25.14 -11.66
CA LEU A 59 25.43 25.78 -10.66
C LEU A 59 26.86 25.29 -10.92
N GLU A 60 27.75 26.20 -11.30
CA GLU A 60 29.18 25.88 -11.43
C GLU A 60 29.83 25.79 -10.03
N GLY A 61 30.42 24.63 -9.72
CA GLY A 61 31.22 24.40 -8.51
C GLY A 61 30.79 23.19 -7.67
N GLN A 62 31.67 22.75 -6.76
CA GLN A 62 31.38 21.71 -5.78
C GLN A 62 30.63 22.33 -4.58
N ASN A 63 29.31 22.20 -4.59
CA ASN A 63 28.38 22.76 -3.59
C ASN A 63 28.41 22.01 -2.23
N PHE A 64 29.56 22.00 -1.56
CA PHE A 64 29.73 21.41 -0.23
C PHE A 64 29.90 22.43 0.89
N ASN A 65 29.84 23.74 0.62
CA ASN A 65 29.89 24.73 1.68
C ASN A 65 28.52 24.81 2.41
N PRO A 66 28.42 24.40 3.68
CA PRO A 66 27.16 24.37 4.43
C PRO A 66 26.57 25.77 4.64
N GLN A 67 27.39 26.82 4.61
CA GLN A 67 26.92 28.20 4.78
C GLN A 67 26.07 28.66 3.60
N ILE A 68 26.41 28.22 2.38
CA ILE A 68 25.66 28.55 1.16
C ILE A 68 24.27 27.88 1.21
N ARG A 69 24.18 26.64 1.70
CA ARG A 69 22.88 25.94 1.85
C ARG A 69 21.97 26.55 2.91
N ALA A 70 22.53 27.02 4.02
CA ALA A 70 21.76 27.66 5.09
C ALA A 70 21.15 28.99 4.65
N GLN A 71 21.86 29.76 3.81
CA GLN A 71 21.34 31.02 3.27
C GLN A 71 20.17 30.81 2.30
N TYR A 72 20.15 29.73 1.52
CA TYR A 72 19.03 29.42 0.62
C TYR A 72 17.83 28.76 1.32
N ALA A 73 18.02 28.18 2.50
CA ALA A 73 16.93 27.55 3.25
C ALA A 73 16.09 28.56 4.05
N ASN A 74 16.65 29.73 4.35
CA ASN A 74 16.00 30.78 5.13
C ASN A 74 15.28 31.77 4.21
N GLU A 75 14.26 31.31 3.51
CA GLU A 75 13.37 32.21 2.77
C GLU A 75 12.60 33.10 3.77
N PRO A 76 12.43 34.42 3.49
CA PRO A 76 11.85 35.39 4.42
C PRO A 76 10.37 35.15 4.78
N ASP A 77 9.76 34.06 4.34
CA ASP A 77 8.36 33.69 4.61
C ASP A 77 8.19 32.20 4.97
N LEU A 78 9.29 31.51 5.27
CA LEU A 78 9.28 30.08 5.62
C LEU A 78 9.30 29.91 7.14
N MET A 79 8.11 29.69 7.72
CA MET A 79 7.99 29.33 9.13
C MET A 79 8.38 27.87 9.34
N HIS A 80 9.59 27.63 9.84
CA HIS A 80 9.97 26.29 10.31
C HIS A 80 9.19 25.96 11.59
N THR A 81 8.17 25.12 11.48
CA THR A 81 7.52 24.54 12.65
C THR A 81 8.49 23.53 13.28
N THR A 82 9.04 23.83 14.45
CA THR A 82 9.82 22.85 15.20
C THR A 82 8.87 21.83 15.83
N ARG A 83 8.95 20.57 15.40
CA ARG A 83 8.36 19.48 16.17
C ARG A 83 9.09 19.43 17.51
N PRO A 84 8.40 19.42 18.65
CA PRO A 84 9.08 19.25 19.94
C PRO A 84 9.91 17.96 19.92
N LEU A 85 11.11 18.03 20.50
CA LEU A 85 12.09 16.94 20.51
C LEU A 85 11.51 15.66 21.14
N GLU A 86 10.61 15.83 22.12
CA GLU A 86 9.75 14.80 22.67
C GLU A 86 8.28 15.18 22.44
N PRO A 87 7.52 14.40 21.66
CA PRO A 87 6.08 14.55 21.59
C PRO A 87 5.46 14.33 22.98
N ALA A 88 4.46 15.13 23.36
CA ALA A 88 3.75 14.92 24.61
C ALA A 88 3.13 13.50 24.64
N PRO A 89 3.19 12.79 25.79
CA PRO A 89 2.60 11.46 25.91
C PRO A 89 1.10 11.53 25.67
N PHE A 90 0.58 10.58 24.88
CA PHE A 90 -0.83 10.48 24.56
C PHE A 90 -1.65 10.24 25.84
N GLN A 91 -2.58 11.15 26.16
CA GLN A 91 -3.47 11.00 27.31
C GLN A 91 -4.71 10.20 26.88
N ALA A 92 -4.70 8.91 27.17
CA ALA A 92 -5.81 8.02 26.86
C ALA A 92 -7.05 8.36 27.71
N SER A 93 -8.23 8.41 27.08
CA SER A 93 -9.49 8.57 27.81
C SER A 93 -9.84 7.29 28.59
N PRO A 94 -10.63 7.37 29.68
CA PRO A 94 -11.02 6.20 30.47
C PRO A 94 -11.75 5.12 29.65
N GLU A 95 -12.64 5.53 28.74
CA GLU A 95 -13.38 4.64 27.85
C GLU A 95 -12.42 3.89 26.90
N LEU A 96 -11.45 4.60 26.36
CA LEU A 96 -10.47 4.03 25.44
C LEU A 96 -9.59 3.00 26.17
N MET A 97 -9.24 3.27 27.43
CA MET A 97 -8.49 2.31 28.25
C MET A 97 -9.28 1.06 28.61
N GLU A 98 -10.61 1.17 28.73
CA GLU A 98 -11.48 0.01 28.88
C GLU A 98 -11.50 -0.86 27.62
N ARG A 99 -11.62 -0.25 26.44
CA ARG A 99 -11.56 -0.97 25.14
C ARG A 99 -10.20 -1.61 24.90
N HIS A 100 -9.12 -0.95 25.31
CA HIS A 100 -7.76 -1.50 25.28
C HIS A 100 -7.65 -2.75 26.16
N ARG A 101 -8.16 -2.71 27.40
CA ARG A 101 -8.15 -3.86 28.31
C ARG A 101 -8.95 -5.03 27.75
N ALA A 102 -10.16 -4.77 27.26
CA ALA A 102 -10.99 -5.80 26.63
C ALA A 102 -10.31 -6.42 25.40
N SER A 103 -9.57 -5.62 24.63
CA SER A 103 -8.81 -6.12 23.47
C SER A 103 -7.63 -6.99 23.90
N LYS A 104 -6.88 -6.59 24.92
CA LYS A 104 -5.78 -7.40 25.48
C LYS A 104 -6.25 -8.73 26.05
N GLU A 105 -7.42 -8.76 26.69
CA GLU A 105 -8.01 -10.01 27.19
C GLU A 105 -8.44 -10.94 26.05
N ARG A 106 -8.99 -10.39 24.97
CA ARG A 106 -9.46 -11.18 23.82
C ARG A 106 -8.32 -11.67 22.93
N TYR A 107 -7.28 -10.87 22.76
CA TYR A 107 -6.13 -11.14 21.90
C TYR A 107 -4.82 -11.07 22.70
N PRO A 108 -4.58 -11.99 23.65
CA PRO A 108 -3.40 -11.93 24.52
C PRO A 108 -2.09 -12.18 23.78
N TYR A 109 -2.15 -12.74 22.58
CA TYR A 109 -1.01 -13.00 21.70
C TYR A 109 -0.64 -11.78 20.82
N LEU A 110 -1.46 -10.73 20.80
CA LEU A 110 -1.25 -9.55 19.98
C LEU A 110 -0.47 -8.48 20.77
N ASN A 111 0.57 -7.91 20.16
CA ASN A 111 1.30 -6.80 20.76
C ASN A 111 0.58 -5.48 20.46
N ILE A 112 -0.22 -5.03 21.41
CA ILE A 112 -1.06 -3.83 21.32
C ILE A 112 -0.47 -2.72 22.21
N SER A 113 -0.20 -1.55 21.64
CA SER A 113 0.36 -0.39 22.34
C SER A 113 -0.61 0.17 23.39
N GLU A 114 -0.11 1.02 24.30
CA GLU A 114 -0.96 1.67 25.29
C GLU A 114 -2.03 2.51 24.59
N ALA A 115 -3.30 2.34 24.97
CA ALA A 115 -4.42 3.03 24.33
C ALA A 115 -4.79 2.52 22.91
N GLU A 116 -4.22 1.40 22.46
CA GLU A 116 -4.63 0.78 21.20
C GLU A 116 -5.67 -0.33 21.42
N PHE A 117 -6.63 -0.51 20.52
CA PHE A 117 -7.63 -1.57 20.62
C PHE A 117 -8.03 -2.12 19.26
N VAL A 118 -8.43 -3.39 19.20
CA VAL A 118 -8.79 -4.06 17.95
C VAL A 118 -10.19 -3.62 17.53
N ILE A 119 -10.31 -3.09 16.32
CA ILE A 119 -11.58 -2.67 15.71
C ILE A 119 -12.15 -3.81 14.86
N LEU A 120 -11.31 -4.44 14.04
CA LEU A 120 -11.71 -5.50 13.12
C LEU A 120 -10.72 -6.67 13.18
N ASP A 121 -11.29 -7.88 13.19
CA ASP A 121 -10.60 -9.15 12.95
C ASP A 121 -11.11 -9.68 11.60
N ILE A 122 -10.23 -9.72 10.60
CA ILE A 122 -10.54 -10.12 9.23
C ILE A 122 -9.74 -11.38 8.89
N LYS A 123 -10.47 -12.49 8.70
CA LYS A 123 -9.91 -13.74 8.18
C LYS A 123 -9.76 -13.70 6.66
N ARG A 124 -8.83 -14.50 6.11
CA ARG A 124 -8.63 -14.59 4.65
C ARG A 124 -9.90 -15.03 3.94
N HIS A 125 -10.16 -14.40 2.79
CA HIS A 125 -11.36 -14.64 1.99
C HIS A 125 -11.38 -16.06 1.40
N PRO A 126 -12.51 -16.78 1.42
CA PRO A 126 -12.57 -18.16 0.95
C PRO A 126 -12.16 -18.38 -0.52
N ILE A 127 -12.25 -17.34 -1.37
CA ILE A 127 -11.80 -17.39 -2.77
C ILE A 127 -10.32 -17.75 -2.90
N GLY A 128 -9.45 -17.31 -1.99
CA GLY A 128 -8.02 -17.66 -2.11
C GLY A 128 -7.72 -19.13 -1.78
N MET A 129 -8.67 -19.88 -1.20
CA MET A 129 -8.57 -21.33 -1.04
C MET A 129 -8.67 -22.08 -2.38
N LEU A 130 -9.22 -21.43 -3.41
CA LEU A 130 -9.39 -22.06 -4.73
C LEU A 130 -8.05 -22.43 -5.36
N THR A 131 -7.01 -21.62 -5.17
CA THR A 131 -5.68 -21.89 -5.73
C THR A 131 -5.07 -23.19 -5.21
N PRO A 132 -4.88 -23.41 -3.89
CA PRO A 132 -4.35 -24.68 -3.39
C PRO A 132 -5.26 -25.86 -3.73
N ILE A 133 -6.60 -25.70 -3.66
CA ILE A 133 -7.55 -26.75 -4.05
C ILE A 133 -7.39 -27.12 -5.52
N ALA A 134 -7.29 -26.14 -6.41
CA ALA A 134 -7.16 -26.37 -7.85
C ALA A 134 -5.83 -27.05 -8.19
N ILE A 135 -4.72 -26.63 -7.58
CA ILE A 135 -3.41 -27.25 -7.80
C ILE A 135 -3.42 -28.70 -7.30
N THR A 136 -3.88 -28.95 -6.07
CA THR A 136 -4.00 -30.30 -5.52
C THR A 136 -4.90 -31.18 -6.38
N GLY A 137 -6.06 -30.67 -6.79
CA GLY A 137 -6.99 -31.37 -7.67
C GLY A 137 -6.38 -31.70 -9.03
N ALA A 138 -5.70 -30.74 -9.67
CA ALA A 138 -5.03 -30.95 -10.95
C ALA A 138 -3.92 -32.00 -10.86
N LEU A 139 -3.11 -31.99 -9.79
CA LEU A 139 -2.07 -32.99 -9.55
C LEU A 139 -2.67 -34.39 -9.35
N LEU A 140 -3.76 -34.51 -8.58
CA LEU A 140 -4.44 -35.79 -8.40
C LEU A 140 -5.01 -36.31 -9.72
N VAL A 141 -5.69 -35.45 -10.50
CA VAL A 141 -6.19 -35.82 -11.82
C VAL A 141 -5.06 -36.29 -12.72
N ALA A 142 -3.92 -35.60 -12.73
CA ALA A 142 -2.76 -36.01 -13.53
C ALA A 142 -2.21 -37.38 -13.09
N ILE A 143 -2.08 -37.63 -11.78
CA ILE A 143 -1.60 -38.91 -11.24
C ILE A 143 -2.56 -40.05 -11.60
N PHE A 144 -3.86 -39.87 -11.40
CA PHE A 144 -4.85 -40.92 -11.68
C PHE A 144 -5.09 -41.13 -13.17
N ALA A 145 -4.99 -40.07 -13.99
CA ALA A 145 -4.99 -40.21 -15.44
C ALA A 145 -3.79 -41.05 -15.89
N PHE A 146 -2.58 -40.72 -15.44
CA PHE A 146 -1.38 -41.50 -15.73
C PHE A 146 -1.53 -42.96 -15.29
N ALA A 147 -1.98 -43.20 -14.05
CA ALA A 147 -2.20 -44.55 -13.54
C ALA A 147 -3.24 -45.35 -14.35
N SER A 148 -4.28 -44.68 -14.87
CA SER A 148 -5.28 -45.32 -15.74
C SER A 148 -4.74 -45.68 -17.12
N PHE A 149 -3.86 -44.85 -17.70
CA PHE A 149 -3.23 -45.13 -19.00
C PHE A 149 -2.01 -46.05 -18.91
N TYR A 150 -1.45 -46.23 -17.70
CA TYR A 150 -0.25 -47.02 -17.47
C TYR A 150 -0.32 -48.48 -17.98
N PRO A 151 -1.41 -49.25 -17.77
CA PRO A 151 -1.50 -50.62 -18.26
C PRO A 151 -1.32 -50.71 -19.78
N SER A 152 -1.87 -49.77 -20.53
CA SER A 152 -1.69 -49.73 -21.99
C SER A 152 -0.22 -49.54 -22.36
N MET A 153 0.50 -48.67 -21.67
CA MET A 153 1.94 -48.47 -21.91
C MET A 153 2.77 -49.69 -21.53
N TYR A 154 2.38 -50.38 -20.44
CA TYR A 154 3.03 -51.60 -19.99
C TYR A 154 2.94 -52.72 -21.05
N ASP A 155 1.75 -52.93 -21.63
CA ASP A 155 1.52 -53.95 -22.66
C ASP A 155 2.29 -53.68 -23.96
N LEU A 156 2.56 -52.41 -24.28
CA LEU A 156 3.38 -52.00 -25.42
C LEU A 156 4.90 -52.10 -25.15
N SER A 157 5.32 -52.29 -23.90
CA SER A 157 6.74 -52.31 -23.53
C SER A 157 7.32 -53.74 -23.64
N ALA A 158 8.36 -53.91 -24.47
CA ALA A 158 8.93 -55.24 -24.75
C ALA A 158 10.00 -55.69 -23.73
N ASP A 159 10.63 -54.76 -23.02
CA ASP A 159 11.91 -55.02 -22.34
C ASP A 159 11.80 -55.35 -20.84
N GLY A 160 10.59 -55.43 -20.27
CA GLY A 160 10.41 -55.84 -18.86
C GLY A 160 11.03 -54.90 -17.81
N ILE A 161 11.50 -53.72 -18.21
CA ILE A 161 12.12 -52.71 -17.34
C ILE A 161 11.06 -51.95 -16.53
N MET A 162 9.80 -51.92 -17.00
CA MET A 162 8.71 -51.22 -16.33
C MET A 162 8.15 -52.00 -15.14
N PRO A 163 7.85 -51.34 -14.00
CA PRO A 163 7.14 -51.99 -12.90
C PRO A 163 5.80 -52.59 -13.33
N PRO A 164 5.35 -53.70 -12.73
CA PRO A 164 4.04 -54.26 -13.05
C PRO A 164 2.92 -53.26 -12.68
N PRO A 165 1.77 -53.26 -13.39
CA PRO A 165 0.69 -52.29 -13.17
C PRO A 165 0.21 -52.19 -11.72
N VAL A 166 0.18 -53.32 -10.99
CA VAL A 166 -0.18 -53.36 -9.57
C VAL A 166 0.81 -52.56 -8.70
N ALA A 167 2.12 -52.69 -8.97
CA ALA A 167 3.13 -51.94 -8.25
C ALA A 167 3.04 -50.44 -8.59
N MET A 168 2.84 -50.10 -9.87
CA MET A 168 2.69 -48.71 -10.29
C MET A 168 1.45 -48.04 -9.68
N PHE A 169 0.34 -48.78 -9.56
CA PHE A 169 -0.84 -48.28 -8.86
C PHE A 169 -0.57 -47.99 -7.38
N GLY A 170 0.17 -48.87 -6.69
CA GLY A 170 0.62 -48.62 -5.31
C GLY A 170 1.50 -47.37 -5.19
N ILE A 171 2.42 -47.16 -6.13
CA ILE A 171 3.25 -45.96 -6.21
C ILE A 171 2.37 -44.72 -6.44
N ALA A 172 1.43 -44.77 -7.38
CA ALA A 172 0.50 -43.67 -7.67
C ALA A 172 -0.34 -43.31 -6.44
N LEU A 173 -0.80 -44.29 -5.66
CA LEU A 173 -1.51 -44.04 -4.39
C LEU A 173 -0.61 -43.36 -3.35
N LEU A 174 0.65 -43.77 -3.22
CA LEU A 174 1.60 -43.11 -2.32
C LEU A 174 1.80 -41.65 -2.69
N PHE A 175 2.06 -41.36 -3.97
CA PHE A 175 2.20 -39.98 -4.46
C PHE A 175 0.91 -39.18 -4.28
N SER A 176 -0.25 -39.79 -4.52
CA SER A 176 -1.55 -39.14 -4.28
C SER A 176 -1.72 -38.76 -2.81
N ALA A 177 -1.34 -39.64 -1.87
CA ALA A 177 -1.38 -39.34 -0.44
C ALA A 177 -0.47 -38.17 -0.07
N LEU A 178 0.74 -38.11 -0.64
CA LEU A 178 1.67 -36.99 -0.43
C LEU A 178 1.11 -35.67 -1.00
N VAL A 179 0.48 -35.71 -2.17
CA VAL A 179 -0.17 -34.53 -2.77
C VAL A 179 -1.34 -34.04 -1.92
N VAL A 180 -2.18 -34.94 -1.39
CA VAL A 180 -3.26 -34.59 -0.47
C VAL A 180 -2.71 -33.97 0.81
N LEU A 181 -1.65 -34.55 1.39
CA LEU A 181 -1.01 -34.02 2.59
C LEU A 181 -0.44 -32.62 2.35
N GLY A 182 0.30 -32.42 1.25
CA GLY A 182 0.82 -31.10 0.87
C GLY A 182 -0.28 -30.07 0.63
N GLY A 183 -1.37 -30.47 -0.05
CA GLY A 183 -2.54 -29.63 -0.25
C GLY A 183 -3.23 -29.24 1.06
N ALA A 184 -3.35 -30.19 2.00
CA ALA A 184 -3.93 -29.94 3.32
C ALA A 184 -3.07 -28.96 4.13
N VAL A 185 -1.74 -29.11 4.10
CA VAL A 185 -0.81 -28.16 4.74
C VAL A 185 -0.95 -26.77 4.11
N ALA A 186 -0.95 -26.67 2.78
CA ALA A 186 -1.10 -25.39 2.09
C ALA A 186 -2.43 -24.69 2.44
N LEU A 187 -3.53 -25.46 2.53
CA LEU A 187 -4.82 -24.96 2.98
C LEU A 187 -4.79 -24.53 4.45
N TRP A 188 -4.13 -25.28 5.32
CA TRP A 188 -4.00 -24.94 6.73
C TRP A 188 -3.23 -23.62 6.90
N VAL A 189 -2.06 -23.48 6.26
CA VAL A 189 -1.28 -22.23 6.25
C VAL A 189 -2.12 -21.06 5.71
N TYR A 190 -2.90 -21.28 4.65
CA TYR A 190 -3.80 -20.26 4.13
C TYR A 190 -4.83 -19.79 5.15
N LEU A 191 -5.42 -20.73 5.91
CA LEU A 191 -6.46 -20.46 6.90
C LEU A 191 -5.94 -19.82 8.19
N GLN A 192 -4.68 -20.06 8.56
CA GLN A 192 -4.10 -19.48 9.78
C GLN A 192 -3.72 -18.01 9.63
N ASN A 193 -3.55 -17.53 8.40
CA ASN A 193 -3.23 -16.13 8.17
C ASN A 193 -4.41 -15.20 8.50
N GLN A 194 -4.18 -14.20 9.36
CA GLN A 194 -5.19 -13.29 9.87
C GLN A 194 -4.74 -11.83 9.78
N PHE A 195 -5.72 -10.92 9.69
CA PHE A 195 -5.51 -9.49 9.60
C PHE A 195 -6.29 -8.78 10.69
N PHE A 196 -5.61 -8.03 11.53
CA PHE A 196 -6.19 -7.22 12.58
C PHE A 196 -6.05 -5.75 12.23
N MET A 197 -7.13 -4.99 12.35
CA MET A 197 -7.11 -3.53 12.25
C MET A 197 -7.43 -2.94 13.61
N THR A 198 -6.54 -2.08 14.11
CA THR A 198 -6.71 -1.34 15.34
C THR A 198 -7.03 0.13 15.04
N ASN A 199 -7.18 0.96 16.07
CA ASN A 199 -7.37 2.41 15.93
C ASN A 199 -6.11 3.16 15.46
N GLU A 200 -4.92 2.54 15.56
CA GLU A 200 -3.65 3.21 15.23
C GLU A 200 -2.83 2.46 14.19
N SER A 201 -2.98 1.14 14.11
CA SER A 201 -2.14 0.28 13.31
C SER A 201 -2.92 -0.84 12.63
N VAL A 202 -2.21 -1.52 11.74
CA VAL A 202 -2.69 -2.71 11.07
C VAL A 202 -1.67 -3.81 11.35
N ILE A 203 -2.13 -4.91 11.95
CA ILE A 203 -1.29 -6.03 12.32
C ILE A 203 -1.66 -7.21 11.43
N GLN A 204 -0.65 -7.78 10.78
CA GLN A 204 -0.81 -8.97 9.95
C GLN A 204 -0.11 -10.13 10.63
N GLU A 205 -0.88 -11.17 10.94
CA GLU A 205 -0.32 -12.43 11.41
C GLU A 205 -0.15 -13.33 10.20
N VAL A 206 1.10 -13.41 9.72
CA VAL A 206 1.48 -14.23 8.58
C VAL A 206 2.20 -15.46 9.09
N GLN A 207 1.57 -16.61 8.94
CA GLN A 207 2.18 -17.90 9.07
C GLN A 207 2.83 -18.28 7.74
N GLU A 208 4.16 -18.26 7.72
CA GLU A 208 4.93 -18.67 6.53
C GLU A 208 5.23 -20.17 6.51
N SER A 209 5.16 -20.85 7.67
CA SER A 209 5.52 -22.26 7.83
C SER A 209 4.76 -22.95 8.96
N LEU A 210 4.85 -24.29 9.01
CA LEU A 210 4.23 -25.18 10.00
C LEU A 210 4.75 -24.97 11.43
#